data_AF-A0A7C6QK45-F1
#
_entry.id   AF-A0A7C6QK45-F1
#
_cell.length_a   1.000
_cell.length_b   1.000
_cell.length_c   1.000
_cell.angle_alpha   90.00
_cell.angle_beta   90.00
_cell.angle_gamma   90.00
#
_symmetry.space_group_name_H-M   'P 1'
#
loop_
_entity.id
_entity.type
_entity.pdbx_description
1 polymer ?
#
loop_
_entity_poly.entity_id
_entity_poly.type
_entity_poly.pdbx_seq_one_letter_code
_entity_poly.pdbx_strand_id
1 'polypeptide(L)'
;MKSLKKTCCILSLVICLTLGLFTNVSGAEQLSILVKYLGSGAMGTAFNQILGDIKAKNPDITVNITVGYNLDQLKAMVVSGSVPDLVEFDRYRVGEWAIDKLLLPIDELVIPCWMLMQPLCPDLPTNRMSRDGYMLCPLIPTCAV
;
A
#
# COMPACT_ATOMS: atom_id res chain seq x y z
N MET A 1 49.42 13.66 -44.84
CA MET A 1 48.79 12.65 -43.95
C MET A 1 48.37 13.30 -42.63
N LYS A 2 47.24 14.01 -42.54
CA LYS A 2 46.82 14.74 -41.31
C LYS A 2 45.29 14.73 -41.04
N SER A 3 44.53 13.76 -41.57
CA SER A 3 43.06 13.80 -41.50
C SER A 3 42.38 12.53 -40.95
N LEU A 4 43.10 11.62 -40.28
CA LEU A 4 42.49 10.39 -39.74
C LEU A 4 42.13 10.45 -38.25
N LYS A 5 42.64 11.43 -37.50
CA LYS A 5 42.46 11.47 -36.02
C LYS A 5 41.15 12.14 -35.57
N LYS A 6 40.55 13.00 -36.39
CA LYS A 6 39.33 13.76 -36.01
C LYS A 6 38.04 12.95 -36.15
N THR A 7 38.03 11.94 -37.03
CA THR A 7 36.85 11.11 -37.30
C THR A 7 36.56 10.09 -36.19
N CYS A 8 37.57 9.67 -35.44
CA CYS A 8 37.41 8.67 -34.37
C CYS A 8 36.70 9.25 -33.13
N CYS A 9 36.97 10.52 -32.79
CA CYS A 9 36.35 11.16 -31.63
C CYS A 9 34.85 11.44 -31.82
N ILE A 10 34.41 11.71 -33.05
CA ILE A 10 33.00 11.98 -33.35
C ILE A 10 32.20 10.67 -33.28
N LEU A 11 32.76 9.56 -33.75
CA LEU A 11 32.09 8.25 -33.71
C LEU A 11 31.85 7.77 -32.26
N SER A 12 32.83 7.97 -31.38
CA SER A 12 32.72 7.59 -29.96
C SER A 12 31.67 8.42 -29.21
N LEU A 13 31.51 9.70 -29.57
CA LEU A 13 30.51 10.57 -28.95
C LEU A 13 29.08 10.16 -29.36
N VAL A 14 28.90 9.81 -30.63
CA VAL A 14 27.59 9.37 -31.17
C VAL A 14 27.17 8.03 -30.56
N ILE A 15 28.11 7.09 -30.36
CA ILE A 15 27.82 5.79 -29.74
C ILE A 15 27.41 5.95 -28.25
N CYS A 16 28.05 6.85 -27.50
CA CYS A 16 27.64 7.14 -26.12
C CYS A 16 26.26 7.82 -26.04
N LEU A 17 25.94 8.72 -26.98
CA LEU A 17 24.65 9.40 -27.03
C LEU A 17 23.50 8.48 -27.45
N THR A 18 23.74 7.49 -28.32
CA THR A 18 22.71 6.53 -28.71
C THR A 18 22.50 5.43 -27.67
N LEU A 19 23.53 5.03 -26.91
CA LEU A 19 23.38 4.05 -25.82
C LEU A 19 22.64 4.62 -24.58
N GLY A 20 22.72 5.93 -24.34
CA GLY A 20 22.01 6.60 -23.24
C GLY A 20 20.50 6.78 -23.48
N LEU A 21 20.01 6.61 -24.71
CA LEU A 21 18.59 6.76 -25.07
C LEU A 21 17.77 5.46 -24.92
N PHE A 22 18.42 4.31 -24.68
CA PHE A 22 17.74 3.01 -24.55
C PHE A 22 17.68 2.45 -23.13
N THR A 23 18.23 3.15 -22.13
CA THR A 23 18.03 2.77 -20.73
C THR A 23 16.80 3.46 -20.14
N ASN A 24 15.63 3.26 -20.76
CA ASN A 24 14.36 3.39 -20.04
C ASN A 24 14.23 2.16 -19.13
N VAL A 25 15.07 2.09 -18.10
CA VAL A 25 14.84 1.16 -16.99
C VAL A 25 13.80 1.82 -16.08
N SER A 26 12.56 1.94 -16.58
CA SER A 26 11.40 2.08 -15.70
C SER A 26 10.90 0.68 -15.37
N GLY A 27 11.74 -0.10 -14.70
CA GLY A 27 11.22 -1.22 -13.93
C GLY A 27 10.52 -0.59 -12.74
N ALA A 28 9.23 -0.26 -12.88
CA ALA A 28 8.41 0.10 -11.74
C ALA A 28 8.50 -1.09 -10.76
N GLU A 29 9.11 -0.85 -9.60
CA GLU A 29 9.24 -1.86 -8.57
C GLU A 29 7.83 -2.21 -8.11
N GLN A 30 7.39 -3.42 -8.47
CA GLN A 30 6.03 -3.85 -8.17
C GLN A 30 5.92 -4.14 -6.68
N LEU A 31 5.18 -3.32 -5.95
CA LEU A 31 4.98 -3.47 -4.52
C LEU A 31 4.13 -4.71 -4.25
N SER A 32 4.66 -5.70 -3.56
CA SER A 32 3.92 -6.91 -3.17
C SER A 32 3.39 -6.78 -1.75
N ILE A 33 2.09 -6.92 -1.56
CA ILE A 33 1.40 -6.90 -0.26
C ILE A 33 0.81 -8.28 0.02
N LEU A 34 1.21 -8.91 1.12
CA LEU A 34 0.68 -10.19 1.61
C LEU A 34 -0.46 -9.96 2.60
N VAL A 35 -1.63 -10.52 2.31
CA VAL A 35 -2.83 -10.40 3.15
C VAL A 35 -3.30 -11.78 3.60
N LYS A 36 -3.51 -11.94 4.90
CA LYS A 36 -4.16 -13.13 5.48
C LYS A 36 -5.56 -12.78 5.99
N TYR A 37 -6.57 -13.54 5.60
CA TYR A 37 -7.95 -13.28 5.99
C TYR A 37 -8.71 -14.57 6.33
N LEU A 38 -9.69 -14.49 7.23
CA LEU A 38 -10.51 -15.62 7.72
C LEU A 38 -11.82 -15.79 6.93
N GLY A 39 -12.18 -14.80 6.11
CA GLY A 39 -13.40 -14.83 5.30
C GLY A 39 -13.51 -16.06 4.39
N SER A 40 -14.73 -16.59 4.27
CA SER A 40 -15.09 -17.65 3.33
C SER A 40 -16.46 -17.36 2.69
N GLY A 41 -16.83 -18.12 1.66
CA GLY A 41 -18.13 -17.97 0.98
C GLY A 41 -18.33 -16.57 0.38
N ALA A 42 -19.49 -15.98 0.62
CA ALA A 42 -19.88 -14.69 0.05
C ALA A 42 -18.93 -13.54 0.41
N MET A 43 -18.33 -13.55 1.61
CA MET A 43 -17.34 -12.53 2.01
C MET A 43 -16.06 -12.65 1.19
N GLY A 44 -15.59 -13.86 0.91
CA GLY A 44 -14.43 -14.08 0.04
C GLY A 44 -14.68 -13.59 -1.39
N THR A 45 -15.89 -13.80 -1.93
CA THR A 45 -16.28 -13.28 -3.25
C THR A 45 -16.26 -11.75 -3.30
N ALA A 46 -16.86 -11.08 -2.31
CA ALA A 46 -16.86 -9.61 -2.23
C ALA A 46 -15.44 -9.05 -2.09
N PHE A 47 -14.60 -9.71 -1.29
CA PHE A 47 -13.21 -9.31 -1.11
C PHE A 47 -12.43 -9.42 -2.43
N ASN A 48 -12.55 -10.54 -3.15
CA ASN A 48 -11.94 -10.73 -4.48
C ASN A 48 -12.35 -9.66 -5.50
N GLN A 49 -13.60 -9.20 -5.44
CA GLN A 49 -14.07 -8.12 -6.31
C GLN A 49 -13.36 -6.80 -5.99
N ILE A 50 -13.28 -6.42 -4.72
CA ILE A 50 -12.57 -5.20 -4.28
C ILE A 50 -11.10 -5.24 -4.71
N LEU A 51 -10.47 -6.41 -4.66
CA LEU A 51 -9.08 -6.58 -5.06
C LEU A 51 -8.87 -6.46 -6.57
N GLY A 52 -9.83 -6.94 -7.35
CA GLY A 52 -9.87 -6.68 -8.79
C GLY A 52 -9.86 -5.18 -9.08
N ASP A 53 -10.67 -4.41 -8.35
CA ASP A 53 -10.73 -2.96 -8.50
C ASP A 53 -9.44 -2.26 -8.04
N ILE A 54 -8.83 -2.72 -6.94
CA ILE A 54 -7.54 -2.20 -6.46
C ILE A 54 -6.45 -2.44 -7.49
N LYS A 55 -6.36 -3.66 -8.02
CA LYS A 55 -5.36 -4.04 -9.04
C LYS A 55 -5.56 -3.25 -10.34
N ALA A 56 -6.80 -3.04 -10.75
CA ALA A 56 -7.11 -2.25 -11.95
C ALA A 56 -6.69 -0.77 -11.78
N LYS A 57 -6.82 -0.21 -10.57
CA LYS A 57 -6.45 1.19 -10.27
C LYS A 57 -4.98 1.38 -9.91
N ASN A 58 -4.30 0.32 -9.46
CA ASN A 58 -2.92 0.36 -8.98
C ASN A 58 -2.13 -0.79 -9.60
N PRO A 59 -1.77 -0.72 -10.90
CA PRO A 59 -1.07 -1.80 -11.59
C PRO A 59 0.32 -2.11 -11.00
N ASP A 60 0.91 -1.13 -10.31
CA ASP A 60 2.21 -1.25 -9.65
C ASP A 60 2.14 -1.97 -8.29
N ILE A 61 0.93 -2.35 -7.84
CA ILE A 61 0.71 -3.08 -6.59
C ILE A 61 0.21 -4.49 -6.90
N THR A 62 0.94 -5.49 -6.42
CA THR A 62 0.51 -6.89 -6.38
C THR A 62 0.01 -7.22 -4.99
N VAL A 63 -1.27 -7.56 -4.86
CA VAL A 63 -1.85 -8.04 -3.59
C VAL A 63 -1.98 -9.56 -3.64
N ASN A 64 -1.26 -10.26 -2.75
CA ASN A 64 -1.28 -11.71 -2.61
C ASN A 64 -2.07 -12.10 -1.37
N ILE A 65 -3.09 -12.93 -1.55
CA ILE A 65 -4.01 -13.26 -0.46
C ILE A 65 -3.99 -14.73 -0.16
N THR A 66 -3.92 -15.03 1.13
CA THR A 66 -4.07 -16.39 1.65
C THR A 66 -5.29 -16.45 2.55
N VAL A 67 -6.24 -17.32 2.20
CA VAL A 67 -7.39 -17.65 3.03
C VAL A 67 -6.93 -18.54 4.17
N GLY A 68 -7.37 -18.22 5.38
CA GLY A 68 -7.18 -19.05 6.54
C GLY A 68 -5.83 -18.85 7.20
N TYR A 69 -5.89 -18.82 8.51
CA TYR A 69 -4.75 -18.92 9.40
C TYR A 69 -5.28 -19.36 10.77
N ASN A 70 -4.40 -19.88 11.62
CA ASN A 70 -4.66 -19.94 13.05
C ASN A 70 -3.69 -19.02 13.81
N LEU A 71 -4.00 -18.72 15.06
CA LEU A 71 -3.22 -17.75 15.84
C LEU A 71 -1.78 -18.21 16.07
N ASP A 72 -1.58 -19.51 16.28
CA ASP A 72 -0.25 -20.08 16.50
C ASP A 72 0.63 -19.96 15.25
N GLN A 73 0.06 -20.13 14.05
CA GLN A 73 0.74 -19.89 12.79
C GLN A 73 1.17 -18.43 12.66
N LEU A 74 0.29 -17.48 12.98
CA LEU A 74 0.65 -16.07 12.90
C LEU A 74 1.75 -15.71 13.92
N LYS A 75 1.66 -16.21 15.16
CA LYS A 75 2.72 -16.01 16.17
C LYS A 75 4.05 -16.63 15.71
N ALA A 76 4.01 -17.82 15.12
CA ALA A 76 5.21 -18.44 14.54
C ALA A 76 5.80 -17.61 13.38
N MET A 77 4.96 -17.04 12.52
CA MET A 77 5.39 -16.18 11.42
C MET A 77 6.06 -14.88 11.90
N VAL A 78 5.64 -14.34 13.05
CA VAL A 78 6.34 -13.22 13.72
C VAL A 78 7.75 -13.63 14.10
N VAL A 79 7.90 -14.79 14.75
CA VAL A 79 9.21 -15.29 15.17
C VAL A 79 10.12 -15.59 13.98
N SER A 80 9.57 -16.13 12.88
CA SER A 80 10.35 -16.45 11.68
C SER A 80 10.58 -15.26 10.73
N GLY A 81 10.05 -14.08 11.04
CA GLY A 81 10.18 -12.89 10.20
C GLY A 81 9.44 -12.96 8.86
N SER A 82 8.44 -13.83 8.75
CA SER A 82 7.66 -14.05 7.52
C SER A 82 6.21 -13.57 7.66
N VAL A 83 6.00 -12.53 8.48
CA VAL A 83 4.69 -11.95 8.81
C VAL A 83 4.01 -11.41 7.53
N PRO A 84 2.69 -11.61 7.36
CA PRO A 84 1.96 -10.90 6.32
C PRO A 84 1.92 -9.39 6.60
N ASP A 85 1.80 -8.57 5.57
CA ASP A 85 1.65 -7.12 5.71
C ASP A 85 0.31 -6.74 6.35
N LEU A 86 -0.75 -7.48 6.05
CA LEU A 86 -2.09 -7.27 6.60
C LEU A 86 -2.73 -8.58 7.07
N VAL A 87 -3.43 -8.52 8.20
CA VAL A 87 -4.22 -9.63 8.75
C VAL A 87 -5.61 -9.15 9.14
N GLU A 88 -6.65 -9.82 8.64
CA GLU A 88 -8.00 -9.67 9.20
C GLU A 88 -8.02 -10.30 10.59
N PHE A 89 -8.29 -9.54 11.65
CA PHE A 89 -8.33 -10.04 13.02
C PHE A 89 -9.75 -10.06 13.59
N ASP A 90 -10.02 -11.01 14.50
CA ASP A 90 -11.15 -10.88 15.41
C ASP A 90 -10.90 -9.69 16.36
N ARG A 91 -11.88 -8.77 16.43
CA ARG A 91 -11.83 -7.57 17.28
C ARG A 91 -11.47 -7.87 18.74
N TYR A 92 -11.84 -9.04 19.28
CA TYR A 92 -11.57 -9.38 20.68
C TYR A 92 -10.10 -9.74 20.93
N ARG A 93 -9.33 -10.02 19.87
CA ARG A 93 -7.93 -10.43 19.94
C ARG A 93 -6.94 -9.29 19.65
N VAL A 94 -7.42 -8.21 19.02
CA VAL A 94 -6.59 -7.04 18.68
C VAL A 94 -5.88 -6.47 19.92
N GLY A 95 -6.56 -6.41 21.07
CA GLY A 95 -5.97 -5.91 22.32
C GLY A 95 -4.80 -6.75 22.83
N GLU A 96 -4.93 -8.09 22.83
CA GLU A 96 -3.85 -9.02 23.21
C GLU A 96 -2.61 -8.79 22.34
N TRP A 97 -2.80 -8.66 21.02
CA TRP A 97 -1.72 -8.51 20.05
C TRP A 97 -1.06 -7.13 20.09
N ALA A 98 -1.84 -6.08 20.35
CA ALA A 98 -1.33 -4.74 20.53
C ALA A 98 -0.45 -4.64 21.79
N ILE A 99 -0.86 -5.28 22.90
CA ILE A 99 -0.06 -5.34 24.14
C ILE A 99 1.29 -6.02 23.88
N ASP A 100 1.28 -7.12 23.12
CA ASP A 100 2.48 -7.86 22.74
C ASP A 100 3.30 -7.16 21.65
N LYS A 101 2.89 -5.96 21.20
CA LYS A 101 3.54 -5.16 20.15
C LYS A 101 3.69 -5.90 18.81
N LEU A 102 2.72 -6.76 18.51
CA LEU A 102 2.67 -7.56 17.27
C LEU A 102 1.97 -6.82 16.12
N LEU A 103 1.45 -5.62 16.37
CA LEU A 103 0.74 -4.78 15.41
C LEU A 103 1.45 -3.45 15.25
N LEU A 104 1.53 -2.96 14.01
CA LEU A 104 1.98 -1.61 13.72
C LEU A 104 0.84 -0.60 14.00
N PRO A 105 1.09 0.54 14.65
CA PRO A 105 0.07 1.57 14.86
C PRO A 105 -0.48 2.10 13.52
N ILE A 106 -1.81 2.08 13.37
CA ILE A 106 -2.45 2.49 12.12
C ILE A 106 -2.35 4.00 11.84
N ASP A 107 -2.20 4.81 12.89
CA ASP A 107 -2.11 6.27 12.80
C ASP A 107 -0.88 6.74 12.01
N GLU A 108 0.13 5.89 11.89
CA GLU A 108 1.34 6.15 11.09
C GLU A 108 1.15 5.85 9.60
N LEU A 109 0.11 5.09 9.24
CA LEU A 109 -0.08 4.55 7.89
C LEU A 109 -1.31 5.09 7.17
N VAL A 110 -2.37 5.40 7.91
CA VAL A 110 -3.64 5.84 7.35
C VAL A 110 -3.85 7.28 7.76
N ILE A 111 -3.89 8.18 6.76
CA ILE A 111 -4.40 9.53 7.00
C ILE A 111 -5.91 9.40 7.23
N PRO A 112 -6.41 9.69 8.43
CA PRO A 112 -7.83 9.64 8.68
C PRO A 112 -8.57 10.62 7.76
N CYS A 113 -9.76 10.23 7.28
CA CYS A 113 -10.60 11.09 6.43
C CYS A 113 -10.74 12.53 6.96
N TRP A 114 -10.82 12.72 8.29
CA TRP A 114 -10.95 14.05 8.89
C TRP A 114 -9.71 14.94 8.67
N MET A 115 -8.50 14.38 8.62
CA MET A 115 -7.28 15.15 8.33
C MET A 115 -7.28 15.67 6.89
N LEU A 116 -7.83 14.91 5.94
CA LEU A 116 -8.01 15.35 4.55
C LEU A 116 -9.10 16.43 4.42
N MET A 117 -10.05 16.51 5.36
CA MET A 117 -11.11 17.52 5.36
C MET A 117 -10.74 18.81 6.11
N GLN A 118 -9.69 18.83 6.93
CA GLN A 118 -9.27 20.03 7.67
C GLN A 118 -9.06 21.28 6.80
N PRO A 119 -8.44 21.20 5.60
CA PRO A 119 -8.31 22.37 4.74
C PRO A 119 -9.65 22.90 4.21
N LEU A 120 -10.66 22.05 4.13
CA LEU A 120 -12.00 22.39 3.63
C LEU A 120 -12.93 22.85 4.75
N CYS A 121 -12.71 22.40 5.99
CA CYS A 121 -13.59 22.65 7.12
C CYS A 121 -12.76 22.79 8.41
N PRO A 122 -12.13 23.97 8.63
CA PRO A 122 -11.14 24.19 9.70
C PRO A 122 -11.74 24.12 11.11
N ASP A 123 -13.05 24.30 11.24
CA ASP A 123 -13.77 24.22 12.52
C ASP A 123 -14.15 22.79 12.93
N LEU A 124 -13.81 21.78 12.11
CA LEU A 124 -14.01 20.38 12.50
C LEU A 124 -13.12 20.04 13.70
N PRO A 125 -13.69 19.57 14.83
CA PRO A 125 -12.91 19.21 15.99
C PRO A 125 -11.96 18.06 15.65
N THR A 126 -10.67 18.27 15.89
CA THR A 126 -9.55 17.34 15.61
C THR A 126 -9.62 16.01 16.36
N ASN A 127 -10.63 15.83 17.21
CA ASN A 127 -10.71 14.74 18.18
C ASN A 127 -12.05 14.00 18.20
N ARG A 128 -12.88 14.12 17.15
CA ARG A 128 -14.04 13.22 17.00
C ARG A 128 -13.65 11.95 16.25
N MET A 129 -12.93 11.05 16.93
CA MET A 129 -13.26 9.64 16.74
C MET A 129 -14.72 9.51 17.21
N SER A 130 -15.63 9.10 16.33
CA SER A 130 -16.97 8.73 16.78
C SER A 130 -16.79 7.69 17.90
N ARG A 131 -17.65 7.74 18.91
CA ARG A 131 -17.63 6.84 20.07
C ARG A 131 -17.61 5.34 19.69
N ASP A 132 -17.88 5.04 18.42
CA ASP A 132 -18.00 3.72 17.82
C ASP A 132 -16.87 3.38 16.83
N GLY A 133 -15.81 4.20 16.70
CA GLY A 133 -14.59 3.82 15.95
C GLY A 133 -14.72 3.82 14.43
N TYR A 134 -15.85 4.24 13.87
CA TYR A 134 -16.04 4.37 12.42
C TYR A 134 -16.25 5.84 12.05
N MET A 135 -15.28 6.41 11.33
CA MET A 135 -15.57 7.48 10.39
C MET A 135 -15.78 6.82 9.03
N LEU A 136 -17.04 6.45 8.74
CA LEU A 136 -17.46 6.34 7.36
C LEU A 136 -17.27 7.75 6.80
N CYS A 137 -16.33 7.93 5.85
CA CYS A 137 -16.24 9.12 5.02
C CYS A 137 -17.64 9.33 4.43
N PRO A 138 -18.48 10.25 4.96
CA PRO A 138 -19.75 10.52 4.33
C PRO A 138 -19.37 11.19 3.02
N LEU A 139 -19.87 10.68 1.89
CA LEU A 139 -19.89 11.45 0.66
C LEU A 139 -20.46 12.83 1.04
N ILE A 140 -19.58 13.83 0.95
CA ILE A 140 -19.69 15.21 1.37
C ILE A 140 -21.15 15.71 1.47
N PRO A 141 -21.69 16.01 2.66
CA PRO A 141 -22.65 17.08 2.78
C PRO A 141 -21.82 18.34 3.05
N THR A 142 -21.71 19.15 1.99
CA THR A 142 -21.31 20.57 1.98
C THR A 142 -20.97 21.11 3.35
N CYS A 143 -19.67 21.39 3.60
CA CYS A 143 -19.31 22.31 4.66
C CYS A 143 -20.07 23.61 4.36
N ALA A 144 -21.11 23.84 5.17
CA ALA A 144 -22.10 24.87 4.93
C ALA A 144 -21.37 26.21 4.89
N VAL A 145 -21.55 26.91 3.77
CA VAL A 145 -21.23 28.33 3.65
C VAL A 145 -22.03 29.12 4.68
#